data_AF-A0A067L1R1-F1
#
_entry.id   AF-A0A067L1R1-F1
#
_cell.length_a   1.000
_cell.length_b   1.000
_cell.length_c   1.000
_cell.angle_alpha   90.00
_cell.angle_beta   90.00
_cell.angle_gamma   90.00
#
_symmetry.space_group_name_H-M   'P 1'
#
loop_
_entity.id
_entity.type
_entity.pdbx_description
1 polymer ?
#
loop_
_entity_poly.entity_id
_entity_poly.type
_entity_poly.pdbx_seq_one_letter_code
_entity_poly.pdbx_strand_id
1 'polypeptide(L)'
;MKQDPSKYGATFQMNVGPSSPYYYSTQSDFQMPENFTLGLPGYTCGAAHEVKPSRYSSDSGRRWTQVLRTWNVTCIYSQFISAATPKCCVSLSAFYNDTIVPCPKCSCRCQEQPGAKCVKYGETPSLLREKQDSNDATPEVVRCTQHMCPIRVHWHVKESYKEYWRVKMTINNLNIMKNYSQWNLVVLHPNFKSLYQVFSFNYEPLDQYGNINDTGMFWGIEYYNAMLLQEGDSGNVQTEILLHKDEDFTFREGWALPRRVLFNGDECVMPHPNDYPRLANYAHTKFIISSNIIIFPLLLLSIIIF
;
A
#
# COMPACT_ATOMS: atom_id res chain seq x y z
N MET A 1 -34.34 -5.77 -7.04
CA MET A 1 -33.55 -4.53 -6.95
C MET A 1 -34.30 -3.54 -6.06
N LYS A 2 -33.70 -3.10 -4.94
CA LYS A 2 -34.26 -2.10 -4.02
C LYS A 2 -33.38 -0.84 -4.01
N GLN A 3 -33.40 -0.06 -5.09
CA GLN A 3 -32.78 1.28 -5.11
C GLN A 3 -33.69 2.27 -5.84
N ASP A 4 -33.71 3.50 -5.35
CA ASP A 4 -34.49 4.63 -5.84
C ASP A 4 -33.95 5.15 -7.19
N PRO A 5 -34.71 5.06 -8.29
CA PRO A 5 -34.32 5.50 -9.64
C PRO A 5 -33.82 6.93 -9.73
N SER A 6 -34.31 7.83 -8.87
CA SER A 6 -33.91 9.23 -8.87
C SER A 6 -32.49 9.45 -8.33
N LYS A 7 -31.90 8.46 -7.65
CA LYS A 7 -30.59 8.57 -6.99
C LYS A 7 -29.44 7.87 -7.72
N TYR A 8 -29.71 7.14 -8.82
CA TYR A 8 -28.67 6.47 -9.60
C TYR A 8 -28.70 6.79 -11.10
N GLY A 9 -29.70 7.56 -11.57
CA GLY A 9 -29.81 7.98 -12.96
C GLY A 9 -29.39 9.44 -13.15
N ALA A 10 -28.49 9.71 -14.09
CA ALA A 10 -28.21 11.05 -14.61
C ALA A 10 -28.57 11.10 -16.11
N THR A 11 -29.19 12.18 -16.56
CA THR A 11 -29.50 12.40 -17.98
C THR A 11 -28.92 13.73 -18.42
N PHE A 12 -28.17 13.73 -19.51
CA PHE A 12 -27.63 14.93 -20.13
C PHE A 12 -27.93 14.91 -21.63
N GLN A 13 -28.22 16.06 -22.21
CA GLN A 13 -28.38 16.22 -23.65
C GLN A 13 -27.08 16.78 -24.22
N MET A 14 -26.50 16.08 -25.18
CA MET A 14 -25.32 16.54 -25.92
C MET A 14 -25.71 16.89 -27.35
N ASN A 15 -25.39 18.11 -27.78
CA ASN A 15 -25.52 18.51 -29.18
C ASN A 15 -24.20 18.21 -29.88
N VAL A 16 -24.19 17.24 -30.78
CA VAL A 16 -23.03 16.92 -31.62
C VAL A 16 -23.15 17.72 -32.92
N GLY A 17 -22.05 18.34 -33.37
CA GLY A 17 -22.03 19.16 -34.59
C GLY A 17 -22.44 18.39 -35.86
N PRO A 18 -22.60 19.06 -37.01
CA PRO A 18 -23.06 18.41 -38.23
C PRO A 18 -22.13 17.27 -38.63
N SER A 19 -22.67 16.04 -38.72
CA SER A 19 -21.98 14.90 -39.32
C SER A 19 -21.70 15.20 -40.80
N SER A 20 -20.52 14.82 -41.28
CA SER A 20 -20.03 15.08 -42.64
C SER A 20 -21.12 14.91 -43.72
N PRO A 21 -21.28 15.87 -44.65
CA PRO A 21 -22.38 15.89 -45.62
C PRO A 21 -22.35 14.76 -46.66
N TYR A 22 -21.34 13.88 -46.64
CA TYR A 22 -21.21 12.77 -47.59
C TYR A 22 -22.08 11.53 -47.27
N TYR A 23 -22.78 11.52 -46.13
CA TYR A 23 -23.61 10.40 -45.68
C TYR A 23 -25.13 10.68 -45.76
N TYR A 24 -25.55 11.72 -46.49
CA TYR A 24 -26.96 11.98 -46.76
C TYR A 24 -27.43 11.30 -48.03
N SER A 25 -27.40 9.97 -48.06
CA SER A 25 -28.30 9.21 -48.91
C SER A 25 -28.61 7.89 -48.22
N THR A 26 -29.89 7.70 -47.89
CA THR A 26 -30.48 6.57 -47.16
C THR A 26 -30.53 6.75 -45.64
N GLN A 27 -31.75 6.58 -45.13
CA GLN A 27 -32.20 6.74 -43.74
C GLN A 27 -31.65 5.64 -42.80
N SER A 28 -30.53 5.02 -43.17
CA SER A 28 -30.00 3.75 -42.65
C SER A 28 -28.61 3.82 -42.03
N ASP A 29 -27.83 4.88 -42.22
CA ASP A 29 -26.41 4.92 -41.81
C ASP A 29 -26.16 5.60 -40.45
N PHE A 30 -27.01 5.35 -39.45
CA PHE A 30 -26.60 5.62 -38.07
C PHE A 30 -25.63 4.54 -37.62
N GLN A 31 -24.33 4.78 -37.84
CA GLN A 31 -23.30 3.89 -37.34
C GLN A 31 -23.28 3.93 -35.80
N MET A 32 -23.39 2.76 -35.19
CA MET A 32 -23.34 2.61 -33.75
C MET A 32 -21.96 3.09 -33.24
N PRO A 33 -21.92 3.97 -32.22
CA PRO A 33 -20.65 4.37 -31.63
C PRO A 33 -19.93 3.17 -31.02
N GLU A 34 -18.60 3.22 -31.02
CA GLU A 34 -17.73 2.19 -30.44
C GLU A 34 -16.87 2.79 -29.32
N ASN A 35 -16.22 1.93 -28.53
CA ASN A 35 -15.27 2.34 -27.48
C ASN A 35 -15.87 3.24 -26.38
N PHE A 36 -17.03 2.86 -25.84
CA PHE A 36 -17.62 3.53 -24.69
C PHE A 36 -16.72 3.43 -23.46
N THR A 37 -16.48 4.56 -22.78
CA THR A 37 -15.75 4.61 -21.52
C THR A 37 -16.45 5.57 -20.55
N LEU A 38 -16.47 5.24 -19.27
CA LEU A 38 -17.02 6.12 -18.23
C LEU A 38 -16.02 7.17 -17.72
N GLY A 39 -14.75 7.09 -18.15
CA GLY A 39 -13.68 7.97 -17.65
C GLY A 39 -13.38 7.79 -16.16
N LEU A 40 -13.95 6.77 -15.52
CA LEU A 40 -13.76 6.45 -14.11
C LEU A 40 -12.89 5.20 -13.97
N PRO A 41 -11.92 5.18 -13.04
CA PRO A 41 -11.08 4.02 -12.82
C PRO A 41 -11.91 2.81 -12.37
N GLY A 42 -11.56 1.63 -12.90
CA GLY A 42 -12.22 0.38 -12.52
C GLY A 42 -13.45 -0.03 -13.31
N TYR A 43 -13.96 0.84 -14.18
CA TYR A 43 -15.10 0.51 -15.04
C TYR A 43 -14.63 0.08 -16.42
N THR A 44 -15.11 -1.07 -16.86
CA THR A 44 -14.93 -1.56 -18.23
C THR A 44 -16.29 -1.69 -18.89
N CYS A 45 -16.48 -1.07 -20.04
CA CYS A 45 -17.72 -1.13 -20.80
C CYS A 45 -17.60 -2.15 -21.93
N GLY A 46 -18.64 -2.97 -22.09
CA GLY A 46 -18.75 -3.89 -23.21
C GLY A 46 -19.17 -3.18 -24.51
N ALA A 47 -19.25 -3.96 -25.59
CA ALA A 47 -19.80 -3.48 -26.85
C ALA A 47 -21.27 -3.02 -26.70
N ALA A 48 -21.62 -1.94 -27.38
CA ALA A 48 -22.99 -1.49 -27.47
C ALA A 48 -23.84 -2.47 -28.28
N HIS A 49 -25.12 -2.59 -27.92
CA HIS A 49 -26.09 -3.32 -28.71
C HIS A 49 -27.34 -2.49 -28.95
N GLU A 50 -27.87 -2.55 -30.16
CA GLU A 50 -29.10 -1.85 -30.51
C GLU A 50 -30.31 -2.49 -29.80
N VAL A 51 -31.14 -1.63 -29.22
CA VAL A 51 -32.37 -2.02 -28.53
C VAL A 51 -33.56 -1.25 -29.12
N LYS A 52 -34.78 -1.66 -28.73
CA LYS A 52 -35.99 -0.98 -29.19
C LYS A 52 -35.92 0.53 -28.89
N PRO A 53 -36.31 1.39 -29.84
CA PRO A 53 -36.16 2.83 -29.67
C PRO A 53 -36.90 3.34 -28.44
N SER A 54 -36.18 4.05 -27.58
CA SER A 54 -36.72 4.61 -26.34
C SER A 54 -37.61 5.82 -26.62
N ARG A 55 -38.45 6.16 -25.64
CA ARG A 55 -39.30 7.34 -25.66
C ARG A 55 -38.94 8.20 -24.46
N TYR A 56 -38.78 9.50 -24.68
CA TYR A 56 -38.57 10.47 -23.62
C TYR A 56 -39.67 11.51 -23.67
N SER A 57 -39.99 12.06 -22.51
CA SER A 57 -40.97 13.13 -22.39
C SER A 57 -40.37 14.44 -22.89
N SER A 58 -41.01 15.08 -23.85
CA SER A 58 -40.76 16.45 -24.29
C SER A 58 -41.86 17.38 -23.77
N ASP A 59 -41.57 18.67 -23.66
CA ASP A 59 -42.53 19.70 -23.23
C ASP A 59 -43.13 19.43 -21.82
N SER A 60 -42.25 19.25 -20.83
CA SER A 60 -42.61 19.13 -19.40
C SER A 60 -43.64 18.03 -19.08
N GLY A 61 -43.65 16.92 -19.82
CA GLY A 61 -44.56 15.79 -19.57
C GLY A 61 -45.73 15.67 -20.54
N ARG A 62 -45.95 16.67 -21.42
CA ARG A 62 -47.15 16.72 -22.27
C ARG A 62 -47.04 15.91 -23.55
N ARG A 63 -45.83 15.65 -24.04
CA ARG A 63 -45.59 14.89 -25.28
C ARG A 63 -44.51 13.85 -25.06
N TRP A 64 -44.62 12.73 -25.77
CA TRP A 64 -43.59 11.70 -25.81
C TRP A 64 -42.95 11.71 -27.19
N THR A 65 -41.65 11.95 -27.23
CA THR A 65 -40.85 11.88 -28.46
C THR A 65 -40.12 10.55 -28.49
N GLN A 66 -40.21 9.84 -29.61
CA GLN A 66 -39.48 8.60 -29.83
C GLN A 66 -38.13 8.89 -30.46
N VAL A 67 -37.07 8.31 -29.91
CA VAL A 67 -35.71 8.40 -30.47
C VAL A 67 -35.63 7.52 -31.73
N LEU A 68 -34.78 7.87 -32.68
CA LEU A 68 -34.59 7.07 -33.91
C LEU A 68 -33.94 5.71 -33.64
N ARG A 69 -32.95 5.70 -32.73
CA ARG A 69 -32.13 4.54 -32.36
C ARG A 69 -31.79 4.62 -30.88
N THR A 70 -31.65 3.47 -30.24
CA THR A 70 -31.22 3.39 -28.85
C THR A 70 -30.23 2.25 -28.73
N TRP A 71 -29.11 2.51 -28.06
CA TRP A 71 -28.09 1.52 -27.80
C TRP A 71 -27.96 1.32 -26.31
N ASN A 72 -27.80 0.07 -25.90
CA ASN A 72 -27.55 -0.30 -24.52
C ASN A 72 -26.09 -0.72 -24.37
N VAL A 73 -25.44 -0.19 -23.35
CA VAL A 73 -24.04 -0.44 -23.01
C VAL A 73 -23.99 -0.89 -21.57
N THR A 74 -23.40 -2.05 -21.32
CA THR A 74 -23.18 -2.53 -19.95
C THR A 74 -21.75 -2.22 -19.54
N CYS A 75 -21.59 -1.45 -18.47
CA CYS A 75 -20.30 -1.20 -17.85
C CYS A 75 -20.22 -1.95 -16.52
N ILE A 76 -19.15 -2.72 -16.34
CA ILE A 76 -18.91 -3.55 -15.15
C ILE A 76 -17.75 -2.93 -14.37
N TYR A 77 -17.96 -2.81 -13.06
CA TYR A 77 -16.92 -2.43 -12.12
C TYR A 77 -16.08 -3.65 -11.74
N SER A 78 -14.76 -3.56 -11.92
CA SER A 78 -13.81 -4.57 -11.49
C SER A 78 -12.88 -3.99 -10.43
N GLN A 79 -12.91 -4.57 -9.23
CA GLN A 79 -12.01 -4.19 -8.14
C GLN A 79 -10.54 -4.37 -8.52
N PHE A 80 -10.21 -5.31 -9.40
CA PHE A 80 -8.83 -5.54 -9.86
C PHE A 80 -8.33 -4.47 -10.83
N ILE A 81 -9.24 -3.87 -11.62
CA ILE A 81 -8.93 -2.78 -12.55
C ILE A 81 -9.03 -1.43 -11.83
N SER A 82 -9.87 -1.35 -10.80
CA SER A 82 -10.07 -0.16 -9.98
C SER A 82 -9.06 -0.03 -8.86
N ALA A 83 -8.43 -1.14 -8.44
CA ALA A 83 -7.43 -1.14 -7.40
C ALA A 83 -6.34 -0.19 -7.88
N ALA A 84 -6.28 0.97 -7.22
CA ALA A 84 -5.16 1.87 -7.38
C ALA A 84 -3.91 1.01 -7.14
N THR A 85 -2.96 1.05 -8.09
CA THR A 85 -1.68 0.37 -7.91
C THR A 85 -1.16 0.75 -6.52
N PRO A 86 -0.87 -0.22 -5.64
CA PRO A 86 -0.41 0.08 -4.31
C PRO A 86 0.74 1.07 -4.37
N LYS A 87 0.78 2.03 -3.44
CA LYS A 87 1.87 3.03 -3.38
C LYS A 87 2.85 2.74 -2.25
N CYS A 88 2.59 1.71 -1.44
CA CYS A 88 3.45 1.35 -0.34
C CYS A 88 3.50 -0.15 -0.11
N CYS A 89 4.58 -0.59 0.51
CA CYS A 89 4.78 -1.96 0.97
C CYS A 89 5.37 -1.99 2.37
N VAL A 90 5.20 -3.12 3.05
CA VAL A 90 5.71 -3.34 4.40
C VAL A 90 6.83 -4.36 4.40
N SER A 91 7.85 -4.10 5.20
CA SER A 91 8.92 -5.04 5.54
C SER A 91 8.97 -5.23 7.04
N LEU A 92 9.28 -6.45 7.49
CA LEU A 92 9.15 -6.86 8.88
C LEU A 92 10.46 -7.44 9.39
N SER A 93 10.79 -7.17 10.64
CA SER A 93 11.94 -7.78 11.32
C SER A 93 11.70 -7.85 12.83
N ALA A 94 12.47 -8.67 13.52
CA ALA A 94 12.36 -8.83 14.97
C ALA A 94 13.71 -9.18 15.59
N PHE A 95 13.95 -8.77 16.84
CA PHE A 95 15.20 -9.05 17.56
C PHE A 95 15.48 -10.55 17.77
N TYR A 96 14.46 -11.39 17.70
CA TYR A 96 14.56 -12.84 17.89
C TYR A 96 14.75 -13.61 16.58
N ASN A 97 14.91 -12.92 15.45
CA ASN A 97 15.13 -13.54 14.15
C ASN A 97 16.05 -12.67 13.29
N ASP A 98 17.19 -13.23 12.87
CA ASP A 98 18.21 -12.50 12.12
C ASP A 98 17.79 -12.13 10.69
N THR A 99 16.71 -12.72 10.19
CA THR A 99 16.22 -12.47 8.83
C THR A 99 15.21 -11.33 8.79
N ILE A 100 15.44 -10.39 7.87
CA ILE A 100 14.50 -9.33 7.54
C ILE A 100 13.58 -9.84 6.43
N VAL A 101 12.28 -9.80 6.68
CA VAL A 101 11.26 -10.11 5.69
C VAL A 101 11.09 -8.88 4.80
N PRO A 102 11.51 -8.92 3.53
CA PRO A 102 11.45 -7.77 2.66
C PRO A 102 10.00 -7.51 2.22
N CYS A 103 9.77 -6.36 1.60
CA CYS A 103 8.54 -6.16 0.85
C CYS A 103 8.38 -7.25 -0.23
N PRO A 104 7.16 -7.75 -0.48
CA PRO A 104 6.90 -8.68 -1.55
C PRO A 104 7.40 -8.17 -2.91
N LYS A 105 7.88 -9.08 -3.75
CA LYS A 105 8.31 -8.73 -5.10
C LYS A 105 7.11 -8.20 -5.89
N CYS A 106 7.36 -7.18 -6.70
CA CYS A 106 6.34 -6.52 -7.50
C CYS A 106 5.11 -5.98 -6.75
N SER A 107 5.23 -5.55 -5.49
CA SER A 107 4.09 -4.98 -4.74
C SER A 107 3.39 -3.81 -5.45
N CYS A 108 4.16 -2.90 -6.06
CA CYS A 108 3.61 -1.72 -6.71
C CYS A 108 3.73 -1.77 -8.24
N ARG A 109 4.81 -2.37 -8.76
CA ARG A 109 5.01 -2.67 -10.19
C ARG A 109 6.09 -3.73 -10.40
N CYS A 110 6.04 -4.49 -11.48
CA CYS A 110 7.17 -5.34 -11.91
C CYS A 110 8.06 -4.61 -12.92
N GLN A 111 9.38 -4.77 -12.84
CA GLN A 111 10.34 -4.17 -13.79
C GLN A 111 10.13 -4.62 -15.24
N GLU A 112 9.55 -5.80 -15.45
CA GLU A 112 9.32 -6.39 -16.78
C GLU A 112 8.05 -5.86 -17.48
N GLN A 113 7.28 -5.00 -16.82
CA GLN A 113 6.02 -4.47 -17.37
C GLN A 113 6.22 -3.17 -18.18
N PRO A 114 5.44 -2.96 -19.27
CA PRO A 114 5.47 -1.71 -20.02
C PRO A 114 5.17 -0.52 -19.09
N GLY A 115 6.04 0.49 -19.08
CA GLY A 115 5.89 1.68 -18.20
C GLY A 115 6.51 1.56 -16.81
N ALA A 116 7.19 0.44 -16.48
CA ALA A 116 7.96 0.30 -15.25
C ALA A 116 9.36 0.94 -15.36
N LYS A 117 9.41 2.27 -15.46
CA LYS A 117 10.67 3.02 -15.44
C LYS A 117 11.07 3.31 -13.98
N CYS A 118 12.27 2.90 -13.60
CA CYS A 118 12.91 3.28 -12.33
C CYS A 118 14.34 3.75 -12.61
N VAL A 119 14.93 4.44 -11.64
CA VAL A 119 16.31 4.93 -11.73
C VAL A 119 17.22 4.02 -10.91
N LYS A 120 18.30 3.50 -11.48
CA LYS A 120 19.28 2.70 -10.72
C LYS A 120 20.19 3.59 -9.87
N TYR A 121 20.90 3.00 -8.91
CA TYR A 121 21.91 3.75 -8.15
C TYR A 121 23.05 4.19 -9.08
N GLY A 122 23.44 5.47 -8.99
CA GLY A 122 24.48 6.08 -9.84
C GLY A 122 23.99 6.61 -11.19
N GLU A 123 22.74 6.32 -11.58
CA GLU A 123 22.12 6.95 -12.75
C GLU A 123 21.47 8.28 -12.35
N THR A 124 21.69 9.32 -13.16
CA THR A 124 20.94 10.57 -13.02
C THR A 124 19.57 10.41 -13.67
N PRO A 125 18.48 10.89 -13.03
CA PRO A 125 17.15 10.83 -13.62
C PRO A 125 17.12 11.61 -14.94
N SER A 126 16.88 10.94 -16.05
CA SER A 126 16.86 11.53 -17.41
C SER A 126 15.59 12.34 -17.72
N LEU A 127 14.78 12.67 -16.72
CA LEU A 127 13.40 13.15 -16.86
C LEU A 127 13.22 14.67 -16.72
N LEU A 128 14.25 15.47 -17.01
CA LEU A 128 14.06 16.92 -17.26
C LEU A 128 13.27 17.22 -18.54
N ARG A 129 12.70 16.22 -19.23
CA ARG A 129 12.21 16.35 -20.62
C ARG A 129 10.76 15.95 -20.89
N GLU A 130 9.90 15.82 -19.88
CA GLU A 130 8.48 15.59 -20.13
C GLU A 130 7.61 16.29 -19.09
N LYS A 131 7.48 17.61 -19.26
CA LYS A 131 6.40 18.38 -18.65
C LYS A 131 5.36 18.59 -19.74
N GLN A 132 4.45 17.64 -19.89
CA GLN A 132 3.36 17.75 -20.87
C GLN A 132 2.12 17.00 -20.38
N ASP A 133 1.53 17.49 -19.28
CA ASP A 133 0.10 17.80 -19.18
C ASP A 133 -0.24 18.12 -17.72
N SER A 134 -0.93 19.24 -17.50
CA SER A 134 -1.26 19.77 -16.16
C SER A 134 -2.30 18.94 -15.40
N ASN A 135 -2.85 17.90 -16.02
CA ASN A 135 -3.92 17.06 -15.46
C ASN A 135 -3.49 15.63 -15.15
N ASP A 136 -2.26 15.22 -15.47
CA ASP A 136 -1.76 13.89 -15.13
C ASP A 136 -0.93 13.93 -13.85
N ALA A 137 -1.13 12.95 -12.98
CA ALA A 137 -0.33 12.83 -11.77
C ALA A 137 1.13 12.65 -12.20
N THR A 138 2.04 13.46 -11.67
CA THR A 138 3.47 13.37 -12.01
C THR A 138 3.92 11.91 -11.91
N PRO A 139 4.52 11.34 -12.98
CA PRO A 139 4.85 9.93 -12.98
C PRO A 139 5.76 9.63 -11.79
N GLU A 140 5.38 8.66 -10.96
CA GLU A 140 6.14 8.34 -9.75
C GLU A 140 7.46 7.68 -10.12
N VAL A 141 8.53 8.47 -10.14
CA VAL A 141 9.89 7.99 -10.45
C VAL A 141 10.52 7.45 -9.18
N VAL A 142 10.70 6.14 -9.12
CA VAL A 142 11.23 5.44 -7.94
C VAL A 142 12.63 4.89 -8.17
N ARG A 143 13.39 4.71 -7.09
CA ARG A 143 14.63 3.93 -7.10
C ARG A 143 14.32 2.47 -7.43
N CYS A 144 15.12 1.87 -8.32
CA CYS A 144 14.92 0.47 -8.71
C CYS A 144 15.06 -0.46 -7.50
N THR A 145 13.97 -1.14 -7.16
CA THR A 145 13.90 -2.17 -6.11
C THR A 145 13.12 -3.37 -6.64
N GLN A 146 13.08 -4.48 -5.91
CA GLN A 146 12.29 -5.65 -6.30
C GLN A 146 10.78 -5.43 -6.18
N HIS A 147 10.35 -4.49 -5.33
CA HIS A 147 8.93 -4.21 -5.04
C HIS A 147 8.39 -2.97 -5.78
N MET A 148 9.28 -2.06 -6.22
CA MET A 148 8.99 -0.87 -7.02
C MET A 148 7.99 0.11 -6.37
N CYS A 149 7.91 0.12 -5.05
CA CYS A 149 7.03 1.02 -4.31
C CYS A 149 7.73 2.33 -3.98
N PRO A 150 7.05 3.50 -4.12
CA PRO A 150 7.62 4.77 -3.71
C PRO A 150 7.77 4.87 -2.19
N ILE A 151 6.92 4.19 -1.41
CA ILE A 151 7.02 4.19 0.05
C ILE A 151 7.28 2.78 0.56
N ARG A 152 8.21 2.66 1.50
CA ARG A 152 8.45 1.43 2.26
C ARG A 152 8.30 1.71 3.74
N VAL A 153 7.41 0.99 4.41
CA VAL A 153 7.28 1.02 5.86
C VAL A 153 8.01 -0.20 6.43
N HIS A 154 8.94 0.02 7.34
CA HIS A 154 9.66 -1.03 8.04
C HIS A 154 9.18 -1.10 9.48
N TRP A 155 8.72 -2.26 9.92
CA TRP A 155 8.34 -2.55 11.29
C TRP A 155 9.35 -3.50 11.92
N HIS A 156 10.01 -3.05 12.97
CA HIS A 156 11.02 -3.81 13.68
C HIS A 156 10.63 -3.98 15.15
N VAL A 157 10.44 -5.22 15.58
CA VAL A 157 10.30 -5.54 17.01
C VAL A 157 11.69 -5.49 17.63
N LYS A 158 11.98 -4.42 18.39
CA LYS A 158 13.34 -4.07 18.83
C LYS A 158 13.75 -4.81 20.10
N GLU A 159 12.89 -4.82 21.11
CA GLU A 159 13.22 -5.38 22.43
C GLU A 159 11.96 -5.73 23.23
N SER A 160 12.10 -6.65 24.18
CA SER A 160 11.04 -7.03 25.12
C SER A 160 11.55 -6.99 26.55
N TYR A 161 10.91 -6.18 27.40
CA TYR A 161 11.16 -6.09 28.84
C TYR A 161 10.14 -6.95 29.61
N LYS A 162 10.10 -6.83 30.94
CA LYS A 162 9.13 -7.57 31.76
C LYS A 162 7.69 -7.15 31.46
N GLU A 163 7.39 -5.84 31.54
CA GLU A 163 6.03 -5.29 31.40
C GLU A 163 5.80 -4.60 30.06
N TYR A 164 6.87 -4.20 29.37
CA TYR A 164 6.80 -3.43 28.14
C TYR A 164 7.54 -4.12 27.00
N TRP A 165 7.24 -3.71 25.78
CA TRP A 165 8.01 -4.07 24.60
C TRP A 165 8.08 -2.89 23.65
N ARG A 166 9.13 -2.87 22.85
CA ARG A 166 9.51 -1.73 22.03
C ARG A 166 9.52 -2.11 20.56
N VAL A 167 8.87 -1.28 19.76
CA VAL A 167 8.87 -1.36 18.30
C VAL A 167 9.58 -0.14 17.75
N LYS A 168 10.37 -0.33 16.70
CA LYS A 168 10.87 0.74 15.86
C LYS A 168 10.15 0.69 14.51
N MET A 169 9.58 1.80 14.11
CA MET A 169 8.94 1.95 12.80
C MET A 169 9.71 2.97 11.97
N THR A 170 9.90 2.69 10.68
CA THR A 170 10.64 3.55 9.76
C THR A 170 9.90 3.66 8.45
N ILE A 171 9.63 4.88 8.01
CA ILE A 171 9.01 5.16 6.71
C ILE A 171 10.12 5.68 5.80
N ASN A 172 10.42 4.93 4.74
CA ASN A 172 11.39 5.30 3.72
C ASN A 172 10.65 5.80 2.47
N ASN A 173 11.10 6.94 1.94
CA ASN A 173 10.70 7.44 0.64
C ASN A 173 11.75 7.05 -0.40
N LEU A 174 11.31 6.25 -1.37
CA LEU A 174 12.07 5.78 -2.51
C LEU A 174 11.70 6.54 -3.79
N ASN A 175 10.78 7.49 -3.72
CA ASN A 175 10.47 8.41 -4.80
C ASN A 175 11.57 9.47 -4.90
N ILE A 176 12.08 9.68 -6.10
CA ILE A 176 13.24 10.56 -6.36
C ILE A 176 12.81 12.02 -6.57
N MET A 177 11.55 12.26 -6.93
CA MET A 177 11.06 13.58 -7.33
C MET A 177 9.95 14.11 -6.42
N LYS A 178 9.46 13.30 -5.48
CA LYS A 178 8.27 13.61 -4.67
C LYS A 178 8.62 13.63 -3.19
N ASN A 179 8.34 14.76 -2.57
CA ASN A 179 8.27 14.90 -1.12
C ASN A 179 6.82 14.68 -0.67
N TYR A 180 6.63 14.16 0.53
CA TYR A 180 5.31 14.01 1.15
C TYR A 180 5.20 14.98 2.33
N SER A 181 4.46 16.07 2.15
CA SER A 181 4.06 16.99 3.22
C SER A 181 2.87 16.44 3.99
N GLN A 182 2.83 16.65 5.31
CA GLN A 182 1.70 16.24 6.17
C GLN A 182 1.33 14.77 5.98
N TRP A 183 2.34 13.93 5.81
CA TRP A 183 2.13 12.51 5.66
C TRP A 183 1.44 11.94 6.91
N ASN A 184 0.60 10.95 6.70
CA ASN A 184 0.00 10.17 7.77
C ASN A 184 0.20 8.68 7.53
N LEU A 185 0.24 7.94 8.62
CA LEU A 185 0.33 6.49 8.64
C LEU A 185 -0.71 5.95 9.59
N VAL A 186 -1.54 5.02 9.13
CA VAL A 186 -2.50 4.31 9.98
C VAL A 186 -2.02 2.88 10.12
N VAL A 187 -1.95 2.39 11.35
CA VAL A 187 -1.53 1.02 11.65
C VAL A 187 -2.61 0.35 12.47
N LEU A 188 -2.91 -0.89 12.11
CA LEU A 188 -3.81 -1.77 12.85
C LEU A 188 -2.98 -2.79 13.65
N HIS A 189 -3.05 -2.72 14.98
CA HIS A 189 -2.41 -3.67 15.87
C HIS A 189 -3.21 -3.84 17.18
N PRO A 190 -3.52 -5.07 17.62
CA PRO A 190 -4.39 -5.32 18.77
C PRO A 190 -3.91 -4.65 20.07
N ASN A 191 -2.60 -4.51 20.25
CA ASN A 191 -2.02 -3.92 21.46
C ASN A 191 -1.99 -2.38 21.49
N PHE A 192 -2.55 -1.67 20.48
CA PHE A 192 -2.67 -0.21 20.58
C PHE A 192 -3.64 0.26 21.67
N LYS A 193 -4.54 -0.62 22.13
CA LYS A 193 -5.36 -0.41 23.34
C LYS A 193 -4.52 -0.17 24.61
N SER A 194 -3.26 -0.60 24.62
CA SER A 194 -2.32 -0.46 25.75
C SER A 194 -1.02 0.21 25.32
N LEU A 195 -1.11 1.18 24.40
CA LEU A 195 0.00 2.02 24.00
C LEU A 195 0.44 2.91 25.18
N TYR A 196 1.72 2.87 25.51
CA TYR A 196 2.29 3.68 26.59
C TYR A 196 2.86 5.00 26.06
N GLN A 197 3.68 4.95 25.02
CA GLN A 197 4.32 6.15 24.47
C GLN A 197 4.74 5.97 23.02
N VAL A 198 4.58 7.03 22.23
CA VAL A 198 5.16 7.18 20.89
C VAL A 198 6.26 8.24 20.95
N PHE A 199 7.41 7.94 20.35
CA PHE A 199 8.55 8.86 20.27
C PHE A 199 8.65 9.47 18.88
N SER A 200 9.00 10.75 18.78
CA SER A 200 9.31 11.43 17.52
C SER A 200 8.17 11.61 16.51
N PHE A 201 6.99 11.01 16.70
CA PHE A 201 5.76 11.22 15.90
C PHE A 201 4.61 11.66 16.81
N ASN A 202 3.62 12.32 16.22
CA ASN A 202 2.31 12.49 16.85
C ASN A 202 1.48 11.21 16.69
N TYR A 203 0.51 11.00 17.59
CA TYR A 203 -0.33 9.82 17.64
C TYR A 203 -1.76 10.16 18.04
N GLU A 204 -2.73 9.52 17.38
CA GLU A 204 -4.14 9.57 17.73
C GLU A 204 -4.79 8.19 17.52
N PRO A 205 -5.49 7.64 18.52
CA PRO A 205 -6.27 6.42 18.34
C PRO A 205 -7.50 6.70 17.45
N LEU A 206 -7.82 5.78 16.53
CA LEU A 206 -8.98 5.90 15.63
C LEU A 206 -10.14 5.02 16.11
N ASP A 207 -10.94 5.53 17.05
CA ASP A 207 -12.03 4.78 17.70
C ASP A 207 -13.38 4.94 16.96
N GLN A 208 -13.38 4.80 15.63
CA GLN A 208 -14.55 5.16 14.79
C GLN A 208 -15.79 4.27 14.99
N TYR A 209 -15.64 3.07 15.57
CA TYR A 209 -16.75 2.12 15.79
C TYR A 209 -16.65 1.45 17.17
N GLY A 210 -16.91 2.20 18.25
CA GLY A 210 -17.11 1.66 19.59
C GLY A 210 -15.82 1.32 20.35
N ASN A 211 -15.84 0.25 21.15
CA ASN A 211 -14.80 -0.13 22.12
C ASN A 211 -13.49 -0.71 21.52
N ILE A 212 -13.24 -0.53 20.22
CA ILE A 212 -12.11 -1.16 19.52
C ILE A 212 -11.04 -0.11 19.24
N ASN A 213 -10.04 -0.06 20.13
CA ASN A 213 -8.94 0.89 20.09
C ASN A 213 -7.66 0.22 19.55
N ASP A 214 -7.80 -0.60 18.51
CA ASP A 214 -6.69 -1.37 17.91
C ASP A 214 -6.05 -0.65 16.70
N THR A 215 -6.52 0.55 16.38
CA THR A 215 -6.07 1.32 15.22
C THR A 215 -5.48 2.64 15.67
N GLY A 216 -4.24 2.90 15.25
CA GLY A 216 -3.50 4.12 15.57
C GLY A 216 -3.14 4.91 14.33
N MET A 217 -3.38 6.21 14.35
CA MET A 217 -2.92 7.17 13.34
C MET A 217 -1.66 7.87 13.83
N PHE A 218 -0.67 7.99 12.96
CA PHE A 218 0.61 8.64 13.21
C PHE A 218 0.86 9.71 12.15
N TRP A 219 1.46 10.82 12.54
CA TRP A 219 1.90 11.86 11.60
C TRP A 219 3.13 12.61 12.15
N GLY A 220 3.78 13.36 11.26
CA GLY A 220 4.97 14.12 11.62
C GLY A 220 4.69 15.31 12.55
N ILE A 221 5.69 15.66 13.34
CA ILE A 221 5.74 16.87 14.17
C ILE A 221 6.16 18.04 13.30
N GLU A 222 5.43 19.15 13.40
CA GLU A 222 5.72 20.39 12.67
C GLU A 222 7.16 20.86 12.94
N TYR A 223 7.84 21.36 11.91
CA TYR A 223 9.25 21.79 11.95
C TYR A 223 10.29 20.71 12.30
N TYR A 224 9.90 19.44 12.47
CA TYR A 224 10.82 18.34 12.73
C TYR A 224 10.79 17.29 11.61
N ASN A 225 9.65 16.62 11.43
CA ASN A 225 9.51 15.54 10.44
C ASN A 225 8.13 15.53 9.76
N ALA A 226 7.40 16.65 9.79
CA ALA A 226 6.16 16.85 9.04
C ALA A 226 6.32 16.74 7.50
N MET A 227 7.56 16.81 6.99
CA MET A 227 7.88 16.58 5.59
C MET A 227 8.78 15.35 5.46
N LEU A 228 8.31 14.34 4.72
CA LEU A 228 9.10 13.20 4.31
C LEU A 228 9.73 13.54 2.95
N LEU A 229 11.03 13.84 2.99
CA LEU A 229 11.79 14.21 1.79
C LEU A 229 11.91 13.03 0.83
N GLN A 230 12.17 13.34 -0.43
CA GLN A 230 12.51 12.40 -1.50
C GLN A 230 13.71 11.52 -1.13
N GLU A 231 13.93 10.49 -1.94
CA GLU A 231 15.03 9.54 -1.74
C GLU A 231 16.39 10.24 -1.60
N GLY A 232 17.16 9.77 -0.61
CA GLY A 232 18.43 10.35 -0.18
C GLY A 232 18.68 10.06 1.31
N ASP A 233 19.73 10.62 1.88
CA ASP A 233 20.11 10.38 3.29
C ASP A 233 19.01 10.78 4.28
N SER A 234 18.28 11.86 3.97
CA SER A 234 17.14 12.36 4.75
C SER A 234 15.78 11.85 4.24
N GLY A 235 15.75 10.89 3.31
CA GLY A 235 14.54 10.32 2.72
C GLY A 235 13.83 9.31 3.62
N ASN A 236 13.94 9.46 4.94
CA ASN A 236 13.24 8.59 5.88
C ASN A 236 12.86 9.32 7.17
N VAL A 237 11.79 8.83 7.80
CA VAL A 237 11.37 9.25 9.14
C VAL A 237 11.20 8.02 10.02
N GLN A 238 11.52 8.15 11.31
CA GLN A 238 11.55 7.02 12.24
C GLN A 238 10.86 7.38 13.56
N THR A 239 10.24 6.39 14.16
CA THR A 239 9.63 6.47 15.49
C THR A 239 9.93 5.20 16.27
N GLU A 240 9.92 5.33 17.59
CA GLU A 240 9.84 4.18 18.48
C GLU A 240 8.50 4.22 19.22
N ILE A 241 7.94 3.04 19.47
CA ILE A 241 6.67 2.86 20.16
C ILE A 241 6.94 1.95 21.34
N LEU A 242 6.53 2.39 22.53
CA LEU A 242 6.57 1.60 23.76
C LEU A 242 5.14 1.19 24.09
N LEU A 243 4.93 -0.12 24.25
CA LEU A 243 3.63 -0.73 24.49
C LEU A 243 3.69 -1.55 25.76
N HIS A 244 2.63 -1.50 26.57
CA HIS A 244 2.47 -2.41 27.69
C HIS A 244 2.13 -3.81 27.16
N LYS A 245 2.54 -4.85 27.88
CA LYS A 245 2.14 -6.23 27.59
C LYS A 245 0.79 -6.49 28.24
N ASP A 246 -0.23 -6.71 27.42
CA ASP A 246 -1.54 -7.16 27.87
C ASP A 246 -1.54 -8.68 28.09
N GLU A 247 -2.66 -9.23 28.57
CA GLU A 247 -2.82 -10.67 28.80
C GLU A 247 -2.68 -11.49 27.51
N ASP A 248 -3.02 -10.89 26.37
CA ASP A 248 -2.95 -11.49 25.03
C ASP A 248 -1.54 -11.45 24.42
N PHE A 249 -0.59 -10.79 25.08
CA PHE A 249 0.74 -10.54 24.52
C PHE A 249 1.49 -11.83 24.21
N THR A 250 1.93 -11.97 22.96
CA THR A 250 2.77 -13.10 22.54
C THR A 250 3.66 -12.73 21.36
N PHE A 251 4.78 -13.45 21.22
CA PHE A 251 5.62 -13.41 20.03
C PHE A 251 5.34 -14.56 19.07
N ARG A 252 4.40 -15.43 19.41
CA ARG A 252 4.01 -16.55 18.54
C ARG A 252 3.18 -16.04 17.36
N GLU A 253 3.30 -16.74 16.24
CA GLU A 253 2.45 -16.56 15.05
C GLU A 253 2.40 -15.12 14.52
N GLY A 254 3.45 -14.33 14.76
CA GLY A 254 3.55 -12.97 14.27
C GLY A 254 2.62 -11.97 14.96
N TRP A 255 2.10 -12.28 16.15
CA TRP A 255 1.19 -11.38 16.88
C TRP A 255 1.75 -9.96 17.11
N ALA A 256 3.07 -9.84 17.33
CA ALA A 256 3.76 -8.56 17.56
C ALA A 256 3.97 -7.70 16.28
N LEU A 257 3.43 -8.16 15.15
CA LEU A 257 3.55 -7.52 13.84
C LEU A 257 2.19 -6.88 13.48
N PRO A 258 2.20 -5.77 12.72
CA PRO A 258 0.97 -5.07 12.39
C PRO A 258 0.10 -5.94 11.47
N ARG A 259 -1.21 -5.85 11.64
CA ARG A 259 -2.18 -6.57 10.79
C ARG A 259 -2.41 -5.87 9.47
N ARG A 260 -2.44 -4.53 9.50
CA ARG A 260 -2.61 -3.65 8.34
C ARG A 260 -1.85 -2.34 8.54
N VAL A 261 -1.45 -1.75 7.42
CA VAL A 261 -0.76 -0.46 7.37
C VAL A 261 -1.30 0.32 6.18
N LEU A 262 -1.68 1.58 6.39
CA LEU A 262 -2.07 2.52 5.35
C LEU A 262 -1.15 3.72 5.41
N PHE A 263 -0.72 4.23 4.25
CA PHE A 263 0.06 5.46 4.14
C PHE A 263 -0.69 6.47 3.28
N ASN A 264 -0.98 7.65 3.82
CA ASN A 264 -1.80 8.67 3.15
C ASN A 264 -3.14 8.12 2.61
N GLY A 265 -3.73 7.14 3.29
CA GLY A 265 -4.98 6.47 2.91
C GLY A 265 -4.82 5.32 1.91
N ASP A 266 -3.64 5.11 1.31
CA ASP A 266 -3.39 3.94 0.46
C ASP A 266 -3.00 2.73 1.31
N GLU A 267 -3.65 1.57 1.10
CA GLU A 267 -3.32 0.32 1.81
C GLU A 267 -1.98 -0.25 1.31
N CYS A 268 -1.08 -0.54 2.24
CA CYS A 268 0.24 -1.07 1.93
C CYS A 268 0.24 -2.58 1.79
N VAL A 269 1.00 -3.10 0.83
CA VAL A 269 1.15 -4.54 0.63
C VAL A 269 1.96 -5.14 1.78
N MET A 270 1.32 -6.03 2.54
CA MET A 270 1.94 -6.80 3.62
C MET A 270 2.63 -8.06 3.09
N PRO A 271 3.74 -8.52 3.70
CA PRO A 271 4.29 -9.85 3.43
C PRO A 271 3.30 -10.96 3.78
N HIS A 272 3.47 -12.13 3.18
CA HIS A 272 2.63 -13.28 3.50
C HIS A 272 2.89 -13.73 4.95
N PRO A 273 1.85 -14.06 5.76
CA PRO A 273 2.04 -14.45 7.16
C PRO A 273 2.98 -15.64 7.38
N ASN A 274 3.11 -16.52 6.39
CA ASN A 274 4.07 -17.64 6.46
C ASN A 274 5.53 -17.18 6.50
N ASP A 275 5.83 -16.02 5.93
CA ASP A 275 7.18 -15.50 5.80
C ASP A 275 7.56 -14.63 7.01
N TYR A 276 6.63 -14.34 7.93
CA TYR A 276 6.89 -13.47 9.07
C TYR A 276 8.06 -13.95 9.93
N PRO A 277 8.81 -13.04 10.58
CA PRO A 277 9.87 -13.44 11.49
C PRO A 277 9.29 -14.34 12.59
N ARG A 278 9.78 -15.58 12.67
CA ARG A 278 9.36 -16.55 13.68
C ARG A 278 10.40 -16.66 14.77
N LEU A 279 9.94 -16.90 16.00
CA LEU A 279 10.80 -17.39 17.06
C LEU A 279 11.48 -18.69 16.61
N ALA A 280 12.78 -18.81 16.84
CA ALA A 280 13.47 -20.06 16.62
C ALA A 280 12.83 -21.15 17.49
N ASN A 281 12.31 -22.21 16.86
CA ASN A 281 11.97 -23.43 17.57
C ASN A 281 13.28 -24.09 18.01
N TYR A 282 13.78 -23.74 19.20
CA TYR A 282 14.93 -24.43 19.79
C TYR A 282 14.53 -25.85 20.19
N ALA A 283 14.59 -26.76 19.22
CA ALA A 283 14.68 -28.20 19.42
C ALA A 283 15.99 -28.71 18.79
N HIS A 284 17.11 -28.15 19.24
CA HIS A 284 18.43 -28.72 18.99
C HIS A 284 19.22 -28.77 20.28
N THR A 285 18.96 -29.80 21.08
CA THR A 285 19.91 -30.36 22.04
C THR A 285 21.11 -30.91 21.26
N LYS A 286 22.04 -30.02 20.87
CA LYS A 286 23.42 -30.47 20.64
C LYS A 286 24.10 -30.50 21.99
N PHE A 287 24.07 -31.66 22.63
CA PHE A 287 25.04 -32.01 23.66
C PHE A 287 26.43 -31.91 23.02
N ILE A 288 27.09 -30.76 23.19
CA ILE A 288 28.53 -30.68 22.97
C ILE A 288 29.14 -31.39 24.16
N ILE A 289 29.51 -32.66 23.96
CA ILE A 289 30.32 -33.41 24.91
C ILE A 289 31.62 -32.63 25.09
N SER A 290 31.78 -32.06 26.29
CA SER A 290 33.00 -31.41 26.73
C SER A 290 34.11 -32.45 26.78
N SER A 291 34.99 -32.45 25.78
CA SER A 291 36.25 -33.18 25.83
C SER A 291 37.38 -32.18 25.62
N ASN A 292 37.80 -31.54 26.71
CA ASN A 292 39.18 -31.12 26.87
C ASN A 292 39.55 -31.33 28.33
N ILE A 293 40.11 -32.52 28.56
CA ILE A 293 40.79 -32.95 29.76
C ILE A 293 41.91 -31.93 30.05
N ILE A 294 41.85 -31.32 31.22
CA ILE A 294 42.93 -30.51 31.78
C ILE A 294 44.09 -31.48 32.08
N ILE A 295 45.18 -31.36 31.31
CA ILE A 295 46.44 -32.05 31.60
C ILE A 295 47.44 -31.02 32.13
N PHE A 296 48.08 -31.41 33.24
CA PHE A 296 49.27 -30.88 33.95
C PHE A 296 49.06 -29.90 35.14
N PRO A 297 49.89 -29.97 36.21
CA PRO A 297 51.10 -30.81 36.39
C PRO A 297 51.21 -31.61 37.71
N LEU A 298 51.69 -32.85 37.61
CA LEU A 298 52.38 -33.58 38.70
C LEU A 298 53.88 -33.32 38.53
N LEU A 299 54.39 -32.28 39.16
CA LEU A 299 55.82 -31.99 39.30
C LEU A 299 56.08 -31.35 40.66
N LEU A 300 55.78 -32.09 41.72
CA LEU A 300 56.06 -31.70 43.11
C LEU A 300 56.69 -32.84 43.94
N LEU A 301 57.26 -33.87 43.31
CA LEU A 301 57.91 -34.97 44.02
C LEU A 301 59.13 -35.52 43.26
N SER A 302 60.20 -34.72 43.18
CA SER A 302 61.56 -35.24 42.97
C SER A 302 62.63 -34.17 43.21
N ILE A 303 62.63 -33.53 44.38
CA ILE A 303 63.85 -32.95 44.98
C ILE A 303 63.83 -33.27 46.48
N ILE A 304 63.84 -34.55 46.80
CA ILE A 304 64.47 -35.07 48.02
C ILE A 304 65.13 -36.36 47.58
N ILE A 305 66.44 -36.47 47.85
CA ILE A 305 67.33 -37.65 47.84
C ILE A 305 68.59 -37.40 46.97
N PHE A 306 69.68 -37.16 47.71
CA PHE A 306 71.12 -37.06 47.41
C PHE A 306 71.65 -35.87 46.62
#